data_AF-A0A081BZJ0-F1
#
_entry.id   AF-A0A081BZJ0-F1
#
_cell.length_a   1.000
_cell.length_b   1.000
_cell.length_c   1.000
_cell.angle_alpha   90.00
_cell.angle_beta   90.00
_cell.angle_gamma   90.00
#
_symmetry.space_group_name_H-M   'P 1'
#
loop_
_entity.id
_entity.type
_entity.pdbx_description
1 polymer ?
#
loop_
_entity_poly.entity_id
_entity_poly.type
_entity_poly.pdbx_seq_one_letter_code
_entity_poly.pdbx_strand_id
1 'polypeptide(L)'
;MILPIGLFTLFVFGSIRLAVNLIWPERRVKRKYHKIYTVGVHKYHFIDAVSSCIAVFLLFLSLQYMYFPYVWGSIAIVMLIDAFFHLWASTGGKHLFKNYESAQMPDEWRQKELANLRRGMPIGIVAIGLRAFSWSKTFPVVPLQLSPSVELGVSLVIGLTVIGGIILYTIKNSPPSHTRNIPHPDSTNSVSGTLHDISKFIHGLMVSQNPEAFTIIRVQDIDTVVQFTGDSRGVQMDFPMATESQQRLRSRIEEGCGNLGLSLSVNRGTDGTEFLDYDLHGEPDSIGEIIQQVLVQVFRVDESSQLTFDVYGY
;
A
#
# COMPACT_ATOMS: atom_id res chain seq x y z
N MET A 1 15.64 -24.78 35.56
CA MET A 1 16.79 -24.36 34.70
C MET A 1 16.41 -24.30 33.21
N ILE A 2 15.18 -23.90 32.84
CA ILE A 2 14.65 -23.92 31.46
C ILE A 2 14.51 -22.50 30.86
N LEU A 3 14.38 -21.49 31.73
CA LEU A 3 14.30 -20.08 31.35
C LEU A 3 15.48 -19.55 30.50
N PRO A 4 16.75 -19.92 30.75
CA PRO A 4 17.87 -19.35 29.98
C PRO A 4 17.92 -19.86 28.53
N ILE A 5 17.36 -21.04 28.25
CA ILE A 5 17.38 -21.61 26.89
C ILE A 5 16.37 -20.91 25.98
N GLY A 6 15.16 -20.64 26.47
CA GLY A 6 14.12 -19.94 25.68
C GLY A 6 14.50 -18.50 25.33
N LEU A 7 15.12 -17.78 26.28
CA LEU A 7 15.67 -16.43 26.05
C LEU A 7 16.83 -16.45 25.04
N PHE A 8 17.69 -17.47 25.10
CA PHE A 8 18.78 -17.64 24.15
C PHE A 8 18.26 -17.91 22.73
N THR A 9 17.24 -18.76 22.57
CA THR A 9 16.64 -19.05 21.25
C THR A 9 15.97 -17.80 20.65
N LEU A 10 15.19 -17.05 21.44
CA LEU A 10 14.58 -15.80 20.99
C LEU A 10 15.63 -14.76 20.59
N PHE A 11 16.72 -14.65 21.35
CA PHE A 11 17.82 -13.74 21.04
C PHE A 11 18.54 -14.11 19.73
N VAL A 12 18.82 -15.40 19.51
CA VAL A 12 19.48 -15.89 18.30
C VAL A 12 18.59 -15.69 17.06
N PHE A 13 17.31 -16.04 17.13
CA PHE A 13 16.38 -15.84 16.00
C PHE A 13 16.12 -14.35 15.71
N GLY A 14 16.01 -13.51 16.74
CA GLY A 14 15.91 -12.05 16.58
C GLY A 14 17.14 -11.45 15.90
N SER A 15 18.33 -11.90 16.29
CA SER A 15 19.61 -11.41 15.74
C SER A 15 19.82 -11.85 14.29
N ILE A 16 19.45 -13.08 13.93
CA ILE A 16 19.53 -13.57 12.54
C ILE A 16 18.56 -12.80 11.65
N ARG A 17 17.31 -12.58 12.10
CA ARG A 17 16.31 -11.82 11.33
C ARG A 17 16.75 -10.37 11.12
N LEU A 18 17.35 -9.74 12.13
CA LEU A 18 17.90 -8.39 12.02
C LEU A 18 19.08 -8.35 11.04
N ALA A 19 20.00 -9.32 11.11
CA ALA A 19 21.14 -9.42 10.21
C ALA A 19 20.73 -9.62 8.75
N VAL A 20 19.74 -10.46 8.46
CA VAL A 20 19.21 -10.66 7.10
C VAL A 20 18.61 -9.37 6.54
N ASN A 21 17.86 -8.63 7.36
CA ASN A 21 17.28 -7.34 6.95
C ASN A 21 18.33 -6.24 6.74
N LEU A 22 19.46 -6.29 7.45
CA LEU A 22 20.56 -5.32 7.32
C LEU A 22 21.50 -5.63 6.14
N ILE A 23 21.75 -6.92 5.87
CA ILE A 23 22.66 -7.37 4.81
C ILE A 23 21.99 -7.28 3.43
N TRP A 24 20.66 -7.37 3.36
CA TRP A 24 19.91 -7.30 2.10
C TRP A 24 18.95 -6.10 2.05
N PRO A 25 19.45 -4.86 2.01
CA PRO A 25 18.58 -3.72 1.76
C PRO A 25 18.07 -3.83 0.33
N GLU A 26 16.76 -3.99 0.19
CA GLU A 26 15.94 -4.18 -1.03
C GLU A 26 16.15 -3.12 -2.15
N ARG A 27 17.12 -2.21 -2.02
CA ARG A 27 17.22 -0.96 -2.78
C ARG A 27 18.35 -0.85 -3.80
N ARG A 28 19.14 -1.88 -4.12
CA ARG A 28 20.28 -1.71 -5.08
C ARG A 28 20.34 -2.60 -6.33
N VAL A 29 19.29 -3.33 -6.71
CA VAL A 29 19.31 -4.13 -7.97
C VAL A 29 18.09 -3.87 -8.87
N LYS A 30 17.61 -2.61 -8.95
CA LYS A 30 16.51 -2.21 -9.87
C LYS A 30 16.96 -1.36 -11.07
N ARG A 31 18.26 -1.30 -11.37
CA ARG A 31 18.77 -0.72 -12.62
C ARG A 31 19.60 -1.77 -13.35
N LYS A 32 18.96 -2.54 -14.26
CA LYS A 32 19.41 -2.80 -15.65
C LYS A 32 18.73 -4.00 -16.34
N TYR A 33 17.98 -4.87 -15.67
CA TYR A 33 17.35 -6.04 -16.34
C TYR A 33 15.94 -6.35 -15.82
N HIS A 34 14.91 -5.72 -16.39
CA HIS A 34 13.52 -5.84 -15.88
C HIS A 34 12.68 -6.95 -16.52
N LYS A 35 13.18 -7.66 -17.56
CA LYS A 35 12.38 -8.68 -18.28
C LYS A 35 12.73 -10.13 -17.97
N ILE A 36 13.85 -10.41 -17.30
CA ILE A 36 14.30 -11.78 -16.96
C ILE A 36 14.17 -12.07 -15.45
N TYR A 37 14.06 -11.04 -14.60
CA TYR A 37 14.08 -11.21 -13.14
C TYR A 37 12.73 -11.59 -12.51
N THR A 38 11.59 -11.32 -13.13
CA THR A 38 10.28 -11.60 -12.50
C THR A 38 9.99 -13.10 -12.35
N VAL A 39 10.49 -13.94 -13.26
CA VAL A 39 10.38 -15.40 -13.12
C VAL A 39 11.45 -15.96 -12.16
N GLY A 40 12.62 -15.32 -12.09
CA GLY A 40 13.71 -15.70 -11.19
C GLY A 40 13.45 -15.36 -9.72
N VAL A 41 12.97 -14.16 -9.42
CA VAL A 41 12.75 -13.67 -8.05
C VAL A 41 11.63 -14.46 -7.34
N HIS A 42 10.56 -14.83 -8.05
CA HIS A 42 9.53 -15.70 -7.49
C HIS A 42 10.03 -17.13 -7.23
N LYS A 43 10.92 -17.66 -8.07
CA LYS A 43 11.56 -18.97 -7.81
C LYS A 43 12.55 -18.91 -6.65
N TYR A 44 13.32 -17.84 -6.52
CA TYR A 44 14.28 -17.67 -5.42
C TYR A 44 13.60 -17.56 -4.05
N HIS A 45 12.57 -16.71 -3.92
CA HIS A 45 11.81 -16.63 -2.66
C HIS A 45 11.06 -17.92 -2.31
N PHE A 46 10.61 -18.67 -3.33
CA PHE A 46 10.00 -19.98 -3.12
C PHE A 46 11.02 -21.01 -2.64
N ILE A 47 12.21 -21.07 -3.25
CA ILE A 47 13.29 -21.97 -2.84
C ILE A 47 13.80 -21.63 -1.43
N ASP A 48 13.93 -20.34 -1.08
CA ASP A 48 14.34 -19.92 0.27
C ASP A 48 13.29 -20.24 1.33
N ALA A 49 12.00 -20.07 1.00
CA ALA A 49 10.90 -20.46 1.88
C ALA A 49 10.85 -21.98 2.08
N VAL A 50 11.01 -22.77 1.01
CA VAL A 50 11.05 -24.23 1.08
C VAL A 50 12.28 -24.73 1.83
N SER A 51 13.46 -24.14 1.60
CA SER A 51 14.70 -24.47 2.29
C SER A 51 14.61 -24.14 3.79
N SER A 52 14.00 -23.00 4.15
CA SER A 52 13.75 -22.64 5.54
C SER A 52 12.77 -23.59 6.21
N CYS A 53 11.71 -24.01 5.52
CA CYS A 53 10.76 -25.02 6.02
C CYS A 53 11.42 -26.39 6.21
N ILE A 54 12.28 -26.82 5.28
CA ILE A 54 13.02 -28.08 5.38
C ILE A 54 14.04 -28.02 6.53
N ALA A 55 14.78 -26.93 6.69
CA ALA A 55 15.73 -26.75 7.79
C ALA A 55 15.03 -26.79 9.16
N VAL A 56 13.88 -26.13 9.27
CA VAL A 56 13.02 -26.17 10.46
C VAL A 56 12.48 -27.57 10.73
N PHE A 57 12.05 -28.29 9.68
CA PHE A 57 11.54 -29.65 9.79
C PHE A 57 12.64 -30.67 10.18
N LEU A 58 13.84 -30.52 9.65
CA LEU A 58 15.00 -31.34 10.03
C LEU A 58 15.48 -31.03 11.46
N LEU A 59 15.44 -29.76 11.86
CA LEU A 59 15.68 -29.35 13.25
C LEU A 59 14.64 -29.99 14.18
N PHE A 60 13.36 -29.97 13.78
CA PHE A 60 12.26 -30.63 14.48
C PHE A 60 12.45 -32.16 14.61
N LEU A 61 12.86 -32.85 13.54
CA LEU A 61 13.18 -34.28 13.58
C LEU A 61 14.36 -34.56 14.52
N SER A 62 15.42 -33.75 14.45
CA SER A 62 16.60 -33.92 15.32
C SER A 62 16.28 -33.69 16.81
N LEU A 63 15.32 -32.82 17.11
CA LEU A 63 14.92 -32.47 18.48
C LEU A 63 13.84 -33.40 19.05
N GLN A 64 13.00 -34.01 18.21
CA GLN A 64 12.08 -35.08 18.62
C GLN A 64 12.80 -36.29 19.23
N TYR A 65 14.00 -36.59 18.75
CA TYR A 65 14.84 -37.66 19.32
C TYR A 65 15.53 -37.28 20.62
N MET A 66 15.56 -35.98 20.98
CA MET A 66 16.37 -35.52 22.10
C MET A 66 15.55 -35.27 23.37
N TYR A 67 14.45 -34.51 23.39
CA TYR A 67 13.58 -34.40 24.59
C TYR A 67 12.19 -33.81 24.25
N PHE A 68 11.15 -34.37 24.86
CA PHE A 68 9.75 -33.90 24.96
C PHE A 68 8.95 -33.71 23.64
N PRO A 69 8.15 -34.71 23.21
CA PRO A 69 7.44 -34.67 21.93
C PRO A 69 6.33 -33.60 21.80
N TYR A 70 5.86 -32.99 22.90
CA TYR A 70 4.65 -32.14 22.88
C TYR A 70 4.91 -30.63 22.64
N VAL A 71 6.01 -30.09 23.16
CA VAL A 71 6.38 -28.68 22.94
C VAL A 71 6.76 -28.45 21.47
N TRP A 72 7.49 -29.42 20.89
CA TRP A 72 7.88 -29.37 19.50
C TRP A 72 6.68 -29.52 18.55
N GLY A 73 5.68 -30.35 18.90
CA GLY A 73 4.45 -30.48 18.11
C GLY A 73 3.71 -29.15 17.97
N SER A 74 3.71 -28.33 19.03
CA SER A 74 3.08 -27.01 19.02
C SER A 74 3.85 -26.01 18.14
N ILE A 75 5.17 -26.04 18.20
CA ILE A 75 6.06 -25.23 17.33
C ILE A 75 5.89 -25.64 15.85
N ALA A 76 5.81 -26.94 15.57
CA ALA A 76 5.58 -27.45 14.21
C ALA A 76 4.23 -27.00 13.65
N ILE A 77 3.16 -27.00 14.46
CA ILE A 77 1.84 -26.50 14.03
C ILE A 77 1.90 -25.00 13.72
N VAL A 78 2.56 -24.19 14.55
CA VAL A 78 2.73 -22.74 14.31
C VAL A 78 3.51 -22.49 13.02
N MET A 79 4.57 -23.26 12.77
CA MET A 79 5.38 -23.14 11.55
C MET A 79 4.65 -23.65 10.31
N LEU A 80 3.80 -24.68 10.42
CA LEU A 80 2.91 -25.13 9.34
C LEU A 80 1.85 -24.08 9.00
N ILE A 81 1.28 -23.42 10.01
CA ILE A 81 0.33 -22.33 9.83
C ILE A 81 1.02 -21.15 9.12
N ASP A 82 2.22 -20.77 9.56
CA ASP A 82 3.00 -19.68 8.94
C ASP A 82 3.41 -20.01 7.49
N ALA A 83 3.88 -21.23 7.24
CA ALA A 83 4.19 -21.71 5.90
C ALA A 83 2.94 -21.76 5.00
N PHE A 84 1.78 -22.16 5.53
CA PHE A 84 0.51 -22.13 4.80
C PHE A 84 0.11 -20.69 4.44
N PHE A 85 0.27 -19.71 5.34
CA PHE A 85 0.00 -18.30 5.04
C PHE A 85 0.93 -17.75 3.96
N HIS A 86 2.23 -18.07 4.04
CA HIS A 86 3.20 -17.70 3.02
C HIS A 86 2.92 -18.34 1.66
N LEU A 87 2.54 -19.62 1.65
CA LEU A 87 2.15 -20.34 0.43
C LEU A 87 0.85 -19.76 -0.15
N TRP A 88 -0.18 -19.55 0.67
CA TRP A 88 -1.45 -18.93 0.25
C TRP A 88 -1.24 -17.53 -0.34
N ALA A 89 -0.43 -16.69 0.32
CA ALA A 89 -0.12 -15.35 -0.15
C ALA A 89 0.68 -15.35 -1.47
N SER A 90 1.47 -16.40 -1.72
CA SER A 90 2.32 -16.51 -2.92
C SER A 90 1.66 -17.22 -4.10
N THR A 91 0.79 -18.21 -3.88
CA THR A 91 0.21 -19.05 -4.95
C THR A 91 -1.33 -19.08 -5.01
N GLY A 92 -2.04 -19.06 -3.87
CA GLY A 92 -3.49 -19.34 -3.82
C GLY A 92 -4.40 -18.11 -3.86
N GLY A 93 -4.09 -17.08 -3.07
CA GLY A 93 -4.95 -15.89 -2.95
C GLY A 93 -5.03 -15.09 -4.26
N LYS A 94 -3.89 -14.88 -4.94
CA LYS A 94 -3.87 -14.07 -6.16
C LYS A 94 -4.66 -14.68 -7.32
N HIS A 95 -4.69 -16.02 -7.45
CA HIS A 95 -5.45 -16.68 -8.52
C HIS A 95 -6.96 -16.72 -8.25
N LEU A 96 -7.38 -16.92 -7.00
CA LEU A 96 -8.79 -16.85 -6.60
C LEU A 96 -9.38 -15.45 -6.81
N PHE A 97 -8.64 -14.40 -6.40
CA PHE A 97 -9.07 -13.01 -6.62
C PHE A 97 -9.06 -12.64 -8.11
N LYS A 98 -8.06 -13.06 -8.88
CA LYS A 98 -7.98 -12.78 -10.33
C LYS A 98 -9.09 -13.47 -11.13
N ASN A 99 -9.48 -14.70 -10.75
CA ASN A 99 -10.62 -15.40 -11.36
C ASN A 99 -11.96 -14.74 -10.98
N TYR A 100 -12.08 -14.22 -9.75
CA TYR A 100 -13.26 -13.47 -9.29
C TYR A 100 -13.38 -12.09 -9.95
N GLU A 101 -12.26 -11.39 -10.18
CA GLU A 101 -12.19 -10.14 -10.94
C GLU A 101 -12.56 -10.31 -12.41
N SER A 102 -12.28 -11.50 -12.98
CA SER A 102 -12.64 -11.82 -14.38
C SER A 102 -14.09 -12.33 -14.56
N ALA A 103 -14.84 -12.55 -13.48
CA ALA A 103 -16.22 -13.02 -13.57
C ALA A 103 -17.18 -11.86 -13.90
N GLN A 104 -17.99 -12.02 -14.95
CA GLN A 104 -19.03 -11.04 -15.31
C GLN A 104 -20.15 -11.03 -14.25
N MET A 105 -19.98 -10.19 -13.24
CA MET A 105 -21.00 -9.87 -12.24
C MET A 105 -21.22 -8.36 -12.16
N PRO A 106 -22.44 -7.88 -11.81
CA PRO A 106 -22.70 -6.46 -11.55
C PRO A 106 -21.79 -5.91 -10.45
N ASP A 107 -21.25 -4.70 -10.63
CA ASP A 107 -20.18 -4.15 -9.79
C ASP A 107 -20.56 -4.00 -8.31
N GLU A 108 -21.82 -3.67 -7.99
CA GLU A 108 -22.31 -3.60 -6.61
C GLU A 108 -22.26 -4.95 -5.89
N TRP A 109 -22.58 -6.03 -6.60
CA TRP A 109 -22.55 -7.39 -6.05
C TRP A 109 -21.10 -7.85 -5.85
N ARG A 110 -20.22 -7.51 -6.80
CA ARG A 110 -18.79 -7.82 -6.72
C ARG A 110 -18.14 -7.14 -5.51
N GLN A 111 -18.42 -5.86 -5.26
CA GLN A 111 -17.84 -5.15 -4.12
C GLN A 111 -18.37 -5.66 -2.78
N LYS A 112 -19.67 -5.97 -2.70
CA LYS A 112 -20.29 -6.52 -1.48
C LYS A 112 -19.72 -7.90 -1.13
N GLU A 113 -19.53 -8.76 -2.13
CA GLU A 113 -19.03 -10.12 -1.92
C GLU A 113 -17.52 -10.14 -1.61
N LEU A 114 -16.72 -9.27 -2.25
CA LEU A 114 -15.31 -9.06 -1.88
C LEU A 114 -15.18 -8.51 -0.46
N ALA A 115 -16.07 -7.62 -0.03
CA ALA A 115 -16.12 -7.14 1.35
C ALA A 115 -16.50 -8.26 2.33
N ASN A 116 -17.45 -9.12 1.99
CA ASN A 116 -17.84 -10.28 2.80
C ASN A 116 -16.72 -11.33 2.90
N LEU A 117 -16.03 -11.63 1.80
CA LEU A 117 -14.87 -12.53 1.78
C LEU A 117 -13.72 -11.99 2.63
N ARG A 118 -13.45 -10.67 2.56
CA ARG A 118 -12.45 -10.00 3.41
C ARG A 118 -12.84 -10.03 4.90
N ARG A 119 -14.14 -9.92 5.24
CA ARG A 119 -14.64 -9.97 6.63
C ARG A 119 -14.72 -11.40 7.20
N GLY A 120 -15.04 -12.40 6.39
CA GLY A 120 -15.23 -13.78 6.83
C GLY A 120 -13.94 -14.58 7.02
N MET A 121 -12.86 -14.21 6.31
CA MET A 121 -11.61 -14.97 6.29
C MET A 121 -10.85 -15.00 7.66
N PRO A 122 -10.74 -13.89 8.42
CA PRO A 122 -10.13 -13.93 9.75
C PRO A 122 -10.91 -14.81 10.74
N ILE A 123 -12.24 -14.80 10.63
CA ILE A 123 -13.15 -15.58 11.49
C ILE A 123 -12.99 -17.09 11.19
N GLY A 124 -12.87 -17.47 9.92
CA GLY A 124 -12.63 -18.85 9.52
C GLY A 124 -11.29 -19.41 10.02
N ILE A 125 -10.23 -18.61 9.98
CA ILE A 125 -8.90 -18.98 10.48
C ILE A 125 -8.91 -19.17 12.00
N VAL A 126 -9.52 -18.24 12.74
CA VAL A 126 -9.67 -18.34 14.20
C VAL A 126 -10.52 -19.56 14.56
N ALA A 127 -11.58 -19.83 13.80
CA ALA A 127 -12.42 -21.02 13.99
C ALA A 127 -11.65 -22.32 13.74
N ILE A 128 -10.81 -22.40 12.70
CA ILE A 128 -9.95 -23.57 12.44
C ILE A 128 -8.92 -23.77 13.56
N GLY A 129 -8.28 -22.69 14.03
CA GLY A 129 -7.33 -22.74 15.15
C GLY A 129 -7.99 -23.22 16.46
N LEU A 130 -9.18 -22.70 16.77
CA LEU A 130 -9.98 -23.13 17.92
C LEU A 130 -10.45 -24.59 17.80
N ARG A 131 -10.82 -25.05 16.60
CA ARG A 131 -11.21 -26.45 16.35
C ARG A 131 -10.04 -27.40 16.49
N ALA A 132 -8.86 -27.05 15.97
CA ALA A 132 -7.63 -27.83 16.12
C ALA A 132 -7.20 -27.93 17.61
N PHE A 133 -7.34 -26.84 18.36
CA PHE A 133 -7.12 -26.83 19.82
C PHE A 133 -8.17 -27.65 20.59
N SER A 134 -9.42 -27.66 20.13
CA SER A 134 -10.45 -28.54 20.69
C SER A 134 -10.18 -30.01 20.38
N TRP A 135 -9.65 -30.33 19.20
CA TRP A 135 -9.31 -31.69 18.78
C TRP A 135 -8.12 -32.28 19.53
N SER A 136 -7.15 -31.47 19.98
CA SER A 136 -6.06 -31.95 20.82
C SER A 136 -6.53 -32.44 22.20
N LYS A 137 -7.73 -32.03 22.65
CA LYS A 137 -8.36 -32.54 23.88
C LYS A 137 -9.11 -33.86 23.69
N THR A 138 -9.37 -34.29 22.45
CA THR A 138 -10.15 -35.51 22.14
C THR A 138 -9.31 -36.73 21.77
N PHE A 139 -8.00 -36.57 21.53
CA PHE A 139 -7.12 -37.73 21.36
C PHE A 139 -6.80 -38.35 22.73
N PRO A 140 -6.85 -39.69 22.87
CA PRO A 140 -6.47 -40.39 24.11
C PRO A 140 -4.95 -40.43 24.22
N VAL A 141 -4.36 -39.25 24.33
CA VAL A 141 -3.00 -39.08 24.83
C VAL A 141 -3.14 -39.05 26.35
N VAL A 142 -2.38 -39.90 27.05
CA VAL A 142 -2.29 -39.94 28.52
C VAL A 142 -2.46 -38.53 29.09
N PRO A 143 -3.40 -38.28 30.03
CA PRO A 143 -3.65 -36.94 30.55
C PRO A 143 -2.42 -36.47 31.32
N LEU A 144 -1.51 -35.82 30.60
CA LEU A 144 -0.43 -35.04 31.16
C LEU A 144 -1.08 -33.80 31.74
N GLN A 145 -1.33 -33.85 33.05
CA GLN A 145 -1.58 -32.64 33.83
C GLN A 145 -0.35 -31.76 33.69
N LEU A 146 -0.42 -30.80 32.77
CA LEU A 146 0.54 -29.71 32.73
C LEU A 146 0.36 -28.96 34.05
N SER A 147 1.47 -28.62 34.71
CA SER A 147 1.38 -27.73 35.87
C SER A 147 0.70 -26.43 35.44
N PRO A 148 -0.14 -25.79 36.27
CA PRO A 148 -0.86 -24.56 35.92
C PRO A 148 0.04 -23.46 35.33
N SER A 149 1.29 -23.39 35.77
CA SER A 149 2.29 -22.44 35.25
C SER A 149 2.67 -22.67 33.78
N VAL A 150 2.67 -23.91 33.31
CA VAL A 150 2.96 -24.26 31.91
C VAL A 150 1.76 -23.96 31.03
N GLU A 151 0.53 -24.24 31.50
CA GLU A 151 -0.69 -23.87 30.78
C GLU A 151 -0.77 -22.35 30.58
N LEU A 152 -0.51 -21.57 31.64
CA LEU A 152 -0.48 -20.11 31.56
C LEU A 152 0.58 -19.60 30.56
N GLY A 153 1.77 -20.20 30.57
CA GLY A 153 2.84 -19.85 29.63
C GLY A 153 2.47 -20.10 28.17
N VAL A 154 1.87 -21.26 27.87
CA VAL A 154 1.40 -21.60 26.52
C VAL A 154 0.27 -20.66 26.07
N SER A 155 -0.70 -20.40 26.95
CA SER A 155 -1.82 -19.47 26.64
C SER A 155 -1.33 -18.05 26.36
N LEU A 156 -0.33 -17.56 27.10
CA LEU A 156 0.23 -16.22 26.89
C LEU A 156 0.93 -16.11 25.53
N VAL A 157 1.74 -17.10 25.15
CA VAL A 157 2.46 -17.09 23.87
C VAL A 157 1.49 -17.13 22.69
N ILE A 158 0.44 -17.96 22.76
CA ILE A 158 -0.60 -18.01 21.72
C ILE A 158 -1.32 -16.66 21.64
N GLY A 159 -1.72 -16.08 22.78
CA GLY A 159 -2.38 -14.78 22.83
C GLY A 159 -1.55 -13.66 22.18
N LEU A 160 -0.27 -13.56 22.54
CA LEU A 160 0.64 -12.56 21.97
C LEU A 160 0.86 -12.76 20.46
N THR A 161 0.94 -14.01 20.00
CA THR A 161 1.11 -14.31 18.57
C THR A 161 -0.12 -13.89 17.76
N VAL A 162 -1.32 -14.18 18.27
CA VAL A 162 -2.58 -13.77 17.62
C VAL A 162 -2.71 -12.25 17.60
N ILE A 163 -2.44 -11.56 18.72
CA ILE A 163 -2.49 -10.09 18.79
C ILE A 163 -1.47 -9.47 17.82
N GLY A 164 -0.23 -9.96 17.80
CA GLY A 164 0.80 -9.48 16.88
C GLY A 164 0.42 -9.68 15.41
N GLY A 165 -0.17 -10.84 15.08
CA GLY A 165 -0.70 -11.12 13.74
C GLY A 165 -1.82 -10.16 13.32
N ILE A 166 -2.75 -9.84 14.23
CA ILE A 166 -3.82 -8.86 13.99
C ILE A 166 -3.22 -7.47 13.76
N ILE A 167 -2.29 -7.02 14.60
CA ILE A 167 -1.65 -5.69 14.47
C ILE A 167 -0.94 -5.58 13.12
N LEU A 168 -0.13 -6.58 12.75
CA LEU A 168 0.59 -6.58 11.47
C LEU A 168 -0.37 -6.65 10.28
N TYR A 169 -1.45 -7.44 10.38
CA TYR A 169 -2.49 -7.49 9.36
C TYR A 169 -3.17 -6.14 9.21
N THR A 170 -3.51 -5.47 10.32
CA THR A 170 -4.11 -4.14 10.29
C THR A 170 -3.12 -3.15 9.67
N ILE A 171 -1.87 -3.07 10.11
CA ILE A 171 -0.88 -2.13 9.53
C ILE A 171 -0.68 -2.37 8.03
N LYS A 172 -0.62 -3.63 7.59
CA LYS A 172 -0.39 -3.98 6.18
C LYS A 172 -1.60 -3.70 5.28
N ASN A 173 -2.82 -3.80 5.82
CA ASN A 173 -4.06 -3.60 5.07
C ASN A 173 -4.78 -2.29 5.40
N SER A 174 -4.27 -1.52 6.37
CA SER A 174 -4.63 -0.12 6.56
C SER A 174 -4.32 0.57 5.23
N PRO A 175 -5.31 1.23 4.61
CA PRO A 175 -5.04 2.04 3.44
C PRO A 175 -3.92 3.01 3.82
N PRO A 176 -2.92 3.21 2.95
CA PRO A 176 -1.86 4.17 3.22
C PRO A 176 -2.52 5.50 3.59
N SER A 177 -2.16 6.07 4.73
CA SER A 177 -2.65 7.37 5.23
C SER A 177 -2.26 8.57 4.34
N HIS A 178 -1.90 8.30 3.10
CA HIS A 178 -1.61 9.24 2.02
C HIS A 178 -2.48 9.00 0.79
N THR A 179 -3.65 8.34 0.91
CA THR A 179 -4.74 8.73 0.05
C THR A 179 -4.93 10.23 0.28
N ARG A 180 -4.40 11.07 -0.63
CA ARG A 180 -4.79 12.48 -0.75
C ARG A 180 -6.31 12.44 -0.64
N ASN A 181 -6.85 12.90 0.48
CA ASN A 181 -8.27 13.13 0.62
C ASN A 181 -8.55 14.18 -0.44
N ILE A 182 -9.01 13.78 -1.63
CA ILE A 182 -9.73 14.68 -2.49
C ILE A 182 -10.95 15.05 -1.64
N PRO A 183 -11.03 16.27 -1.10
CA PRO A 183 -12.12 16.61 -0.20
C PRO A 183 -13.44 16.34 -0.89
N HIS A 184 -14.44 15.97 -0.11
CA HIS A 184 -15.80 15.93 -0.62
C HIS A 184 -16.10 17.30 -1.28
N PRO A 185 -16.63 17.32 -2.52
CA PRO A 185 -16.84 18.55 -3.30
C PRO A 185 -17.73 19.59 -2.61
N ASP A 186 -18.41 19.22 -1.52
CA ASP A 186 -19.31 20.09 -0.77
C ASP A 186 -18.60 21.18 0.05
N SER A 187 -17.26 21.19 0.10
CA SER A 187 -16.46 22.19 0.84
C SER A 187 -15.63 23.13 -0.04
N THR A 188 -15.65 22.94 -1.36
CA THR A 188 -14.92 23.83 -2.28
C THR A 188 -15.75 25.05 -2.63
N ASN A 189 -15.16 26.25 -2.51
CA ASN A 189 -15.77 27.47 -3.04
C ASN A 189 -15.46 27.53 -4.54
N SER A 190 -16.49 27.31 -5.36
CA SER A 190 -16.37 27.39 -6.81
C SER A 190 -16.57 28.84 -7.28
N VAL A 191 -15.58 29.40 -7.96
CA VAL A 191 -15.59 30.78 -8.47
C VAL A 191 -15.35 30.75 -9.97
N SER A 192 -16.16 31.48 -10.74
CA SER A 192 -15.91 31.63 -12.17
C SER A 192 -14.99 32.81 -12.46
N GLY A 193 -14.10 32.67 -13.44
CA GLY A 193 -13.18 33.72 -13.87
C GLY A 193 -12.60 33.44 -15.26
N THR A 194 -11.47 34.08 -15.54
CA THR A 194 -10.76 34.06 -16.83
C THR A 194 -9.27 33.77 -16.63
N LEU A 195 -8.49 33.74 -17.71
CA LEU A 195 -7.02 33.61 -17.64
C LEU A 195 -6.37 34.68 -16.74
N HIS A 196 -6.90 35.91 -16.73
CA HIS A 196 -6.35 37.00 -15.93
C HIS A 196 -6.52 36.80 -14.42
N ASP A 197 -7.46 35.97 -13.99
CA ASP A 197 -7.71 35.72 -12.58
C ASP A 197 -6.73 34.69 -11.98
N ILE A 198 -5.96 33.97 -12.80
CA ILE A 198 -5.09 32.87 -12.36
C ILE A 198 -4.09 33.33 -11.30
N SER A 199 -3.39 34.45 -11.52
CA SER A 199 -2.38 34.95 -10.58
C SER A 199 -2.96 35.23 -9.19
N LYS A 200 -4.22 35.69 -9.12
CA LYS A 200 -4.93 35.91 -7.85
C LYS A 200 -5.13 34.61 -7.07
N PHE A 201 -5.53 33.53 -7.73
CA PHE A 201 -5.72 32.23 -7.09
C PHE A 201 -4.38 31.59 -6.68
N ILE A 202 -3.37 31.70 -7.53
CA ILE A 202 -2.01 31.23 -7.22
C ILE A 202 -1.42 31.97 -6.03
N HIS A 203 -1.60 33.30 -5.96
CA HIS A 203 -1.21 34.08 -4.80
C HIS A 203 -1.93 33.60 -3.54
N GLY A 204 -3.25 33.41 -3.61
CA GLY A 204 -4.04 32.85 -2.49
C GLY A 204 -3.53 31.50 -2.00
N LEU A 205 -3.17 30.62 -2.94
CA LEU A 205 -2.62 29.30 -2.64
C LEU A 205 -1.25 29.38 -1.94
N MET A 206 -0.33 30.21 -2.44
CA MET A 206 1.03 30.33 -1.89
C MET A 206 1.09 31.01 -0.52
N VAL A 207 0.11 31.86 -0.19
CA VAL A 207 0.04 32.53 1.13
C VAL A 207 -0.84 31.78 2.12
N SER A 208 -1.52 30.70 1.72
CA SER A 208 -2.36 29.93 2.62
C SER A 208 -1.53 29.32 3.75
N GLN A 209 -2.06 29.41 4.98
CA GLN A 209 -1.49 28.73 6.14
C GLN A 209 -1.95 27.28 6.26
N ASN A 210 -2.91 26.87 5.43
CA ASN A 210 -3.42 25.51 5.42
C ASN A 210 -2.55 24.62 4.52
N PRO A 211 -1.82 23.63 5.07
CA PRO A 211 -0.98 22.73 4.27
C PRO A 211 -1.79 21.82 3.35
N GLU A 212 -3.11 21.73 3.53
CA GLU A 212 -4.03 20.99 2.66
C GLU A 212 -4.70 21.89 1.62
N ALA A 213 -4.34 23.18 1.52
CA ALA A 213 -4.90 24.07 0.52
C ALA A 213 -4.54 23.61 -0.90
N PHE A 214 -5.52 23.68 -1.78
CA PHE A 214 -5.32 23.43 -3.20
C PHE A 214 -6.30 24.25 -4.03
N THR A 215 -6.00 24.33 -5.32
CA THR A 215 -6.87 24.98 -6.30
C THR A 215 -7.00 24.08 -7.49
N ILE A 216 -8.21 23.91 -7.97
CA ILE A 216 -8.50 23.18 -9.19
C ILE A 216 -8.98 24.20 -10.23
N ILE A 217 -8.33 24.21 -11.39
CA ILE A 217 -8.80 24.98 -12.55
C ILE A 217 -9.46 24.00 -13.52
N ARG A 218 -10.73 24.27 -13.83
CA ARG A 218 -11.48 23.59 -14.87
C ARG A 218 -11.65 24.53 -16.05
N VAL A 219 -11.38 24.02 -17.24
CA VAL A 219 -11.67 24.71 -18.49
C VAL A 219 -13.08 24.29 -18.92
N GLN A 220 -13.95 25.26 -19.19
CA GLN A 220 -15.30 24.95 -19.66
C GLN A 220 -15.25 24.09 -20.93
N ASP A 221 -16.18 23.13 -21.04
CA ASP A 221 -16.31 22.20 -22.16
C ASP A 221 -15.17 21.20 -22.37
N ILE A 222 -14.17 21.20 -21.49
CA ILE A 222 -13.10 20.20 -21.46
C ILE A 222 -13.22 19.42 -20.16
N ASP A 223 -13.38 18.09 -20.26
CA ASP A 223 -13.33 17.17 -19.12
C ASP A 223 -11.87 17.01 -18.63
N THR A 224 -11.23 18.12 -18.30
CA THR A 224 -9.86 18.16 -17.82
C THR A 224 -9.72 19.18 -16.72
N VAL A 225 -8.93 18.77 -15.75
CA VAL A 225 -8.76 19.44 -14.47
C VAL A 225 -7.26 19.59 -14.29
N VAL A 226 -6.81 20.80 -13.94
CA VAL A 226 -5.44 21.02 -13.48
C VAL A 226 -5.51 21.32 -12.00
N GLN A 227 -4.80 20.53 -11.20
CA GLN A 227 -4.75 20.73 -9.75
C GLN A 227 -3.45 21.42 -9.38
N PHE A 228 -3.55 22.38 -8.47
CA PHE A 228 -2.44 23.15 -7.94
C PHE A 228 -2.39 22.95 -6.44
N THR A 229 -1.21 22.55 -5.94
CA THR A 229 -0.90 22.57 -4.51
C THR A 229 0.29 23.49 -4.31
N GLY A 230 0.34 24.26 -3.23
CA GLY A 230 1.38 25.28 -3.09
C GLY A 230 1.82 25.48 -1.67
N ASP A 231 3.00 26.08 -1.55
CA ASP A 231 3.56 26.58 -0.32
C ASP A 231 4.25 27.94 -0.56
N SER A 232 4.90 28.47 0.47
CA SER A 232 5.63 29.75 0.38
C SER A 232 6.76 29.81 -0.66
N ARG A 233 7.18 28.67 -1.23
CA ARG A 233 8.30 28.56 -2.18
C ARG A 233 7.85 28.33 -3.62
N GLY A 234 6.57 28.03 -3.84
CA GLY A 234 6.06 27.77 -5.17
C GLY A 234 4.77 26.97 -5.21
N VAL A 235 4.47 26.46 -6.40
CA VAL A 235 3.27 25.68 -6.68
C VAL A 235 3.64 24.44 -7.47
N GLN A 236 3.16 23.29 -7.03
CA GLN A 236 3.15 22.06 -7.80
C GLN A 236 1.88 22.05 -8.68
N MET A 237 2.07 21.94 -9.99
CA MET A 237 1.02 21.77 -10.99
C MET A 237 0.91 20.29 -11.36
N ASP A 238 -0.26 19.70 -11.12
CA ASP A 238 -0.54 18.28 -11.32
C ASP A 238 -1.59 18.08 -12.43
N PHE A 239 -1.26 17.24 -13.42
CA PHE A 239 -2.19 16.76 -14.44
C PHE A 239 -2.59 15.30 -14.15
N PRO A 240 -3.80 15.03 -13.63
CA PRO A 240 -4.26 13.67 -13.41
C PRO A 240 -4.50 12.95 -14.74
N MET A 241 -3.99 11.72 -14.87
CA MET A 241 -4.20 10.84 -16.02
C MET A 241 -5.18 9.70 -15.69
N ALA A 242 -6.26 10.05 -14.99
CA ALA A 242 -7.23 9.10 -14.44
C ALA A 242 -8.21 8.58 -15.50
N THR A 243 -8.59 9.42 -16.46
CA THR A 243 -9.56 9.07 -17.51
C THR A 243 -8.88 8.87 -18.87
N GLU A 244 -9.54 8.18 -19.80
CA GLU A 244 -9.05 8.07 -21.17
C GLU A 244 -8.94 9.43 -21.87
N SER A 245 -9.86 10.36 -21.60
CA SER A 245 -9.83 11.72 -22.14
C SER A 245 -8.55 12.45 -21.71
N GLN A 246 -8.19 12.36 -20.43
CA GLN A 246 -6.96 12.92 -19.89
C GLN A 246 -5.71 12.25 -20.48
N GLN A 247 -5.70 10.92 -20.58
CA GLN A 247 -4.56 10.18 -21.15
C GLN A 247 -4.29 10.55 -22.62
N ARG A 248 -5.34 10.83 -23.40
CA ARG A 248 -5.19 11.30 -24.79
C ARG A 248 -4.56 12.69 -24.88
N LEU A 249 -4.62 13.49 -23.83
CA LEU A 249 -3.99 14.82 -23.77
C LEU A 249 -2.50 14.77 -23.41
N ARG A 250 -1.98 13.60 -22.98
CA ARG A 250 -0.59 13.45 -22.52
C ARG A 250 0.43 14.04 -23.47
N SER A 251 0.41 13.65 -24.75
CA SER A 251 1.40 14.13 -25.73
C SER A 251 1.35 15.64 -25.89
N ARG A 252 0.15 16.23 -25.80
CA ARG A 252 -0.05 17.67 -25.90
C ARG A 252 0.37 18.41 -24.64
N ILE A 253 0.19 17.80 -23.46
CA ILE A 253 0.72 18.31 -22.18
C ILE A 253 2.25 18.30 -22.22
N GLU A 254 2.85 17.18 -22.61
CA GLU A 254 4.32 17.03 -22.72
C GLU A 254 4.92 18.01 -23.73
N GLU A 255 4.32 18.15 -24.91
CA GLU A 255 4.75 19.10 -25.94
C GLU A 255 4.57 20.55 -25.47
N GLY A 256 3.39 20.90 -24.95
CA GLY A 256 3.08 22.26 -24.49
C GLY A 256 3.99 22.71 -23.34
N CYS A 257 4.21 21.85 -22.36
CA CYS A 257 5.14 22.12 -21.25
C CYS A 257 6.60 22.15 -21.73
N GLY A 258 6.99 21.24 -22.63
CA GLY A 258 8.33 21.21 -23.21
C GLY A 258 8.69 22.46 -23.99
N ASN A 259 7.74 23.03 -24.75
CA ASN A 259 7.92 24.29 -25.48
C ASN A 259 8.13 25.50 -24.55
N LEU A 260 7.65 25.41 -23.31
CA LEU A 260 7.85 26.41 -22.26
C LEU A 260 9.11 26.11 -21.41
N GLY A 261 9.87 25.08 -21.75
CA GLY A 261 11.06 24.66 -21.00
C GLY A 261 10.76 23.95 -19.68
N LEU A 262 9.52 23.49 -19.47
CA LEU A 262 9.10 22.81 -18.25
C LEU A 262 9.37 21.31 -18.39
N SER A 263 10.15 20.76 -17.45
CA SER A 263 10.46 19.32 -17.37
C SER A 263 9.47 18.59 -16.48
N LEU A 264 8.43 18.00 -17.06
CA LEU A 264 7.44 17.19 -16.33
C LEU A 264 8.08 15.96 -15.67
N SER A 265 7.60 15.64 -14.48
CA SER A 265 7.90 14.41 -13.77
C SER A 265 6.67 13.50 -13.77
N VAL A 266 6.89 12.18 -13.90
CA VAL A 266 5.80 11.21 -13.89
C VAL A 266 5.73 10.58 -12.50
N ASN A 267 4.62 10.79 -11.81
CA ASN A 267 4.34 10.21 -10.51
C ASN A 267 3.17 9.22 -10.59
N ARG A 268 3.10 8.31 -9.62
CA ARG A 268 1.98 7.36 -9.50
C ARG A 268 1.39 7.41 -8.11
N GLY A 269 0.08 7.62 -8.04
CA GLY A 269 -0.72 7.53 -6.84
C GLY A 269 -0.75 6.11 -6.27
N THR A 270 -1.23 5.99 -5.04
CA THR A 270 -1.38 4.72 -4.33
C THR A 270 -2.40 3.79 -4.98
N ASP A 271 -3.36 4.37 -5.71
CA ASP A 271 -4.37 3.69 -6.54
C ASP A 271 -3.82 3.26 -7.91
N GLY A 272 -2.59 3.65 -8.25
CA GLY A 272 -1.96 3.39 -9.54
C GLY A 272 -2.23 4.46 -10.60
N THR A 273 -3.03 5.50 -10.28
CA THR A 273 -3.27 6.63 -11.17
C THR A 273 -1.97 7.36 -11.46
N GLU A 274 -1.70 7.65 -12.73
CA GLU A 274 -0.52 8.40 -13.14
C GLU A 274 -0.81 9.90 -13.10
N PHE A 275 0.19 10.67 -12.68
CA PHE A 275 0.14 12.14 -12.65
C PHE A 275 1.37 12.67 -13.38
N LEU A 276 1.18 13.74 -14.15
CA LEU A 276 2.28 14.53 -14.70
C LEU A 276 2.41 15.77 -13.83
N ASP A 277 3.53 15.89 -13.13
CA ASP A 277 3.73 16.90 -12.11
C ASP A 277 4.87 17.84 -12.52
N TYR A 278 4.69 19.13 -12.22
CA TYR A 278 5.73 20.12 -12.40
C TYR A 278 5.78 21.11 -11.24
N ASP A 279 6.98 21.30 -10.69
CA ASP A 279 7.24 22.25 -9.62
C ASP A 279 7.59 23.63 -10.22
N LEU A 280 6.69 24.60 -9.99
CA LEU A 280 6.89 26.01 -10.35
C LEU A 280 7.45 26.75 -9.14
N HIS A 281 8.60 27.41 -9.33
CA HIS A 281 9.24 28.24 -8.31
C HIS A 281 9.31 29.69 -8.77
N GLY A 282 9.13 30.63 -7.85
CA GLY A 282 9.21 32.06 -8.13
C GLY A 282 8.09 32.86 -7.46
N GLU A 283 7.94 34.10 -7.90
CA GLU A 283 6.87 34.98 -7.43
C GLU A 283 5.50 34.53 -7.98
N PRO A 284 4.41 34.71 -7.20
CA PRO A 284 3.06 34.28 -7.61
C PRO A 284 2.63 34.78 -9.00
N ASP A 285 2.98 36.01 -9.36
CA ASP A 285 2.63 36.59 -10.65
C ASP A 285 3.34 35.88 -11.81
N SER A 286 4.64 35.60 -11.67
CA SER A 286 5.40 34.85 -12.68
C SER A 286 4.92 33.41 -12.81
N ILE A 287 4.56 32.76 -11.70
CA ILE A 287 3.95 31.43 -11.72
C ILE A 287 2.59 31.48 -12.44
N GLY A 288 1.77 32.50 -12.14
CA GLY A 288 0.49 32.72 -12.81
C GLY A 288 0.62 32.90 -14.32
N GLU A 289 1.61 33.67 -14.78
CA GLU A 289 1.92 33.84 -16.21
C GLU A 289 2.31 32.52 -16.89
N ILE A 290 3.15 31.69 -16.24
CA ILE A 290 3.52 30.38 -16.79
C ILE A 290 2.28 29.49 -16.89
N ILE A 291 1.42 29.46 -15.86
CA ILE A 291 0.19 28.67 -15.87
C ILE A 291 -0.76 29.13 -16.98
N GLN A 292 -0.90 30.46 -17.18
CA GLN A 292 -1.68 31.00 -18.30
C GLN A 292 -1.14 30.47 -19.64
N GLN A 293 0.18 30.53 -19.86
CA GLN A 293 0.79 30.01 -21.09
C GLN A 293 0.57 28.50 -21.27
N VAL A 294 0.66 27.72 -20.19
CA VAL A 294 0.35 26.29 -20.21
C VAL A 294 -1.10 26.06 -20.65
N LEU A 295 -2.07 26.80 -20.09
CA LEU A 295 -3.47 26.63 -20.46
C LEU A 295 -3.73 26.98 -21.92
N VAL A 296 -3.10 28.04 -22.43
CA VAL A 296 -3.19 28.44 -23.84
C VAL A 296 -2.59 27.36 -24.76
N GLN A 297 -1.39 26.86 -24.46
CA GLN A 297 -0.70 25.87 -25.30
C GLN A 297 -1.39 24.49 -25.26
N VAL A 298 -1.68 24.01 -24.05
CA VAL A 298 -2.17 22.64 -23.80
C VAL A 298 -3.66 22.51 -24.02
N PHE A 299 -4.46 23.51 -23.65
CA PHE A 299 -5.92 23.42 -23.70
C PHE A 299 -6.57 24.34 -24.75
N ARG A 300 -5.78 25.16 -25.46
CA ARG A 300 -6.29 26.21 -26.41
C ARG A 300 -7.26 27.18 -25.73
N VAL A 301 -7.04 27.48 -24.46
CA VAL A 301 -7.79 28.54 -23.76
C VAL A 301 -7.39 29.88 -24.36
N ASP A 302 -8.36 30.78 -24.58
CA ASP A 302 -8.17 32.17 -24.97
C ASP A 302 -8.66 33.14 -23.89
N GLU A 303 -8.50 34.45 -24.10
CA GLU A 303 -8.92 35.48 -23.15
C GLU A 303 -10.44 35.49 -22.88
N SER A 304 -11.24 34.95 -23.79
CA SER A 304 -12.70 34.88 -23.67
C SER A 304 -13.20 33.60 -22.99
N SER A 305 -12.30 32.63 -22.83
CA SER A 305 -12.61 31.32 -22.28
C SER A 305 -12.92 31.44 -20.79
N GLN A 306 -14.08 30.92 -20.40
CA GLN A 306 -14.50 30.90 -19.01
C GLN A 306 -13.82 29.74 -18.28
N LEU A 307 -13.26 30.04 -17.12
CA LEU A 307 -12.64 29.08 -16.22
C LEU A 307 -13.46 28.98 -14.93
N THR A 308 -13.42 27.81 -14.32
CA THR A 308 -13.96 27.57 -12.98
C THR A 308 -12.82 27.21 -12.05
N PHE A 309 -12.74 27.93 -10.94
CA PHE A 309 -11.74 27.78 -9.89
C PHE A 309 -12.40 27.16 -8.68
N ASP A 310 -12.13 25.88 -8.40
CA ASP A 310 -12.56 25.24 -7.16
C ASP A 310 -11.43 25.41 -6.13
N VAL A 311 -11.72 26.23 -5.12
CA VAL A 311 -10.76 26.61 -4.09
C VAL A 311 -11.07 25.88 -2.79
N TYR A 312 -10.02 25.31 -2.17
CA TYR A 312 -10.11 24.70 -0.85
C TYR A 312 -9.06 25.30 0.09
N GLY A 313 -9.49 25.70 1.29
CA GLY A 313 -8.58 26.04 2.39
C GLY A 313 -7.79 27.34 2.25
N TYR A 314 -8.27 28.31 1.46
CA TYR A 314 -7.79 29.71 1.55
C TYR A 314 -8.19 30.36 2.87
#